data_AF-A0A3D1XMM0-F1
#
_entry.id   AF-A0A3D1XMM0-F1
#
_cell.length_a   1.000
_cell.length_b   1.000
_cell.length_c   1.000
_cell.angle_alpha   90.00
_cell.angle_beta   90.00
_cell.angle_gamma   90.00
#
_symmetry.space_group_name_H-M   'P 1'
#
loop_
_entity.id
_entity.type
_entity.pdbx_description
1 polymer ?
#
loop_
_entity_poly.entity_id
_entity_poly.type
_entity_poly.pdbx_seq_one_letter_code
_entity_poly.pdbx_strand_id
1 'polypeptide(L)'
;TEFWIDMQNASALMFIPTILFGMSFPVLTHLVTSGSENVGRSLGTIYGVNTLGGILGSLVAGYLLLPNLGSQQTQVLLAMVNFSTGILLFASSSYIS
;
A
#
# COMPACT_ATOMS: atom_id res chain seq x y z
N THR A 1 12.23 15.14 -28.19
CA THR A 1 13.11 15.51 -27.05
C THR A 1 12.32 15.66 -25.76
N GLU A 2 11.12 16.25 -25.81
CA GLU A 2 10.15 16.33 -24.69
C GLU A 2 9.93 14.98 -23.97
N PHE A 3 9.69 13.89 -24.70
CA PHE A 3 9.46 12.55 -24.13
C PHE A 3 10.53 12.06 -23.15
N TRP A 4 11.82 12.25 -23.49
CA TRP A 4 12.92 11.80 -22.62
C TRP A 4 13.01 12.61 -21.34
N ILE A 5 12.68 13.90 -21.41
CA ILE A 5 12.65 14.82 -20.27
C ILE A 5 11.47 14.47 -19.35
N ASP A 6 10.29 14.22 -19.92
CA ASP A 6 9.11 13.79 -19.15
C ASP A 6 9.34 12.45 -18.44
N MET A 7 9.99 11.49 -19.12
CA MET A 7 10.32 10.19 -18.55
C MET A 7 11.33 10.31 -17.39
N GLN A 8 12.34 11.17 -17.53
CA GLN A 8 13.30 11.45 -16.47
C GLN A 8 12.63 12.12 -15.25
N ASN A 9 11.78 13.13 -15.49
CA ASN A 9 11.05 13.85 -14.44
C ASN A 9 10.09 12.92 -13.69
N ALA A 10 9.32 12.10 -14.40
CA ALA A 10 8.40 11.13 -13.81
C ALA A 10 9.14 10.09 -12.97
N SER A 11 10.27 9.56 -13.49
CA SER A 11 11.09 8.58 -12.78
C SER A 11 11.68 9.16 -11.49
N ALA A 12 12.24 10.38 -11.56
CA ALA A 12 12.80 11.06 -10.40
C ALA A 12 11.73 11.35 -9.34
N LEU A 13 10.53 11.77 -9.76
CA LEU A 13 9.41 12.07 -8.87
C LEU A 13 8.87 10.81 -8.18
N MET A 14 8.78 9.70 -8.92
CA MET A 14 8.24 8.44 -8.39
C MET A 14 9.27 7.61 -7.63
N PHE A 15 10.57 7.90 -7.73
CA PHE A 15 11.64 7.09 -7.17
C PHE A 15 11.49 6.84 -5.65
N ILE A 16 11.33 7.91 -4.87
CA ILE A 16 11.16 7.79 -3.42
C ILE A 16 9.84 7.09 -3.03
N PRO A 17 8.66 7.53 -3.49
CA PRO A 17 7.41 6.91 -3.07
C PRO A 17 7.31 5.44 -3.49
N THR A 18 7.87 5.05 -4.64
CA THR A 18 7.86 3.64 -5.08
C THR A 18 8.78 2.76 -4.23
N ILE A 19 9.95 3.26 -3.82
CA ILE A 19 10.84 2.54 -2.88
C ILE A 19 10.16 2.35 -1.53
N LEU A 20 9.58 3.43 -0.96
CA LEU A 20 8.85 3.36 0.30
C LEU A 20 7.67 2.37 0.24
N PHE A 21 6.91 2.41 -0.86
CA PHE A 21 5.82 1.47 -1.11
C PHE A 21 6.33 0.02 -1.18
N GLY A 22 7.41 -0.23 -1.92
CA GLY A 22 8.02 -1.56 -2.04
C GLY A 22 8.59 -2.11 -0.73
N MET A 23 9.12 -1.25 0.15
CA MET A 23 9.67 -1.66 1.45
C MET A 23 8.60 -2.04 2.48
N SER A 24 7.35 -1.62 2.29
CA SER A 24 6.27 -1.87 3.28
C SER A 24 6.06 -3.36 3.55
N PHE A 25 6.15 -4.20 2.52
CA PHE A 25 5.96 -5.65 2.67
C PHE A 25 7.13 -6.33 3.41
N PRO A 26 8.41 -6.15 3.02
CA PRO A 26 9.56 -6.64 3.79
C PRO A 26 9.60 -6.18 5.26
N VAL A 27 9.20 -4.93 5.53
CA VAL A 27 9.11 -4.41 6.90
C VAL A 27 8.03 -5.16 7.68
N LEU A 28 6.85 -5.32 7.09
CA LEU A 28 5.74 -6.04 7.72
C LEU A 28 6.09 -7.51 8.00
N THR A 29 6.72 -8.20 7.05
CA THR A 29 7.16 -9.58 7.25
C THR A 29 8.18 -9.65 8.38
N HIS A 30 9.18 -8.76 8.40
CA HIS A 30 10.16 -8.71 9.49
C HIS A 30 9.50 -8.51 10.85
N LEU A 31 8.60 -7.54 10.99
CA LEU A 31 7.86 -7.26 12.24
C LEU A 31 7.07 -8.47 12.74
N VAL A 32 6.48 -9.24 11.83
CA VAL A 32 5.60 -10.37 12.19
C VAL A 32 6.38 -11.66 12.45
N THR A 33 7.56 -11.79 11.85
CA THR A 33 8.46 -12.93 12.12
C THR A 33 9.29 -12.74 13.39
N SER A 34 9.57 -11.49 13.78
CA SER A 34 10.32 -11.16 15.00
C SER A 34 9.48 -11.48 16.24
N GLY A 35 9.68 -12.68 16.81
CA GLY A 35 9.01 -13.13 18.04
C GLY A 35 7.94 -14.22 17.86
N SER A 36 7.73 -14.73 16.63
CA SER A 36 6.77 -15.81 16.36
C SER A 36 7.47 -17.17 16.31
N GLU A 37 7.04 -18.13 17.14
CA GLU A 37 7.44 -19.55 17.01
C GLU A 37 6.94 -20.18 15.71
N ASN A 38 5.96 -19.57 15.02
CA ASN A 38 5.30 -20.11 13.84
C ASN A 38 5.29 -19.12 12.66
N VAL A 39 6.49 -18.75 12.20
CA VAL A 39 6.74 -17.86 11.05
C VAL A 39 5.86 -18.18 9.83
N GLY A 40 5.75 -19.46 9.45
CA GLY A 40 4.98 -19.88 8.27
C GLY A 40 3.48 -19.54 8.37
N ARG A 41 2.87 -19.69 9.55
CA ARG A 41 1.44 -19.38 9.75
C ARG A 41 1.19 -17.88 9.74
N SER A 42 2.08 -17.10 10.35
CA SER A 42 1.94 -15.64 10.37
C SER A 42 2.12 -15.03 8.97
N LEU A 43 3.14 -15.48 8.22
CA LEU A 43 3.33 -15.07 6.82
C LEU A 43 2.17 -15.49 5.94
N GLY A 44 1.68 -16.73 6.06
CA GLY A 44 0.53 -17.21 5.29
C GLY A 44 -0.74 -16.41 5.55
N THR A 45 -0.95 -15.97 6.79
CA THR A 45 -2.09 -15.09 7.14
C THR A 45 -1.98 -13.73 6.46
N ILE A 46 -0.80 -13.09 6.52
CA ILE A 46 -0.56 -11.78 5.86
C ILE A 46 -0.73 -11.89 4.35
N TYR A 47 -0.17 -12.93 3.74
CA TYR A 47 -0.30 -13.20 2.31
C TYR A 47 -1.76 -13.43 1.92
N GLY A 48 -2.50 -14.19 2.73
CA GLY A 48 -3.92 -14.46 2.53
C GLY A 48 -4.76 -13.18 2.58
N VAL A 49 -4.54 -12.33 3.60
CA VAL A 49 -5.24 -11.04 3.73
C VAL A 49 -4.87 -10.10 2.58
N ASN A 50 -3.60 -10.02 2.18
CA ASN A 50 -3.17 -9.21 1.05
C ASN A 50 -3.82 -9.68 -0.27
N THR A 51 -3.89 -10.99 -0.48
CA THR A 51 -4.53 -11.57 -1.68
C THR A 51 -6.03 -11.29 -1.71
N LEU A 52 -6.74 -11.58 -0.62
CA LEU A 52 -8.19 -11.32 -0.51
C LEU A 52 -8.49 -9.83 -0.65
N GLY A 53 -7.70 -8.97 0.00
CA GLY A 53 -7.79 -7.52 -0.12
C GLY A 53 -7.53 -7.04 -1.54
N GLY A 54 -6.56 -7.62 -2.25
CA GLY A 54 -6.27 -7.31 -3.65
C GLY A 54 -7.43 -7.71 -4.58
N ILE A 55 -8.02 -8.88 -4.36
CA ILE A 55 -9.19 -9.34 -5.13
C ILE A 55 -10.38 -8.41 -4.89
N LEU A 56 -10.77 -8.21 -3.64
CA LEU A 56 -11.92 -7.34 -3.30
C LEU A 56 -11.65 -5.89 -3.72
N GLY A 57 -10.45 -5.39 -3.48
CA GLY A 57 -10.03 -4.03 -3.82
C GLY A 57 -10.02 -3.79 -5.32
N SER A 58 -9.53 -4.73 -6.13
CA SER A 58 -9.55 -4.61 -7.59
C SER A 58 -10.96 -4.66 -8.16
N LEU A 59 -11.85 -5.48 -7.61
CA LEU A 59 -13.26 -5.52 -7.99
C LEU A 59 -13.96 -4.21 -7.64
N VAL A 60 -13.81 -3.72 -6.41
CA VAL A 60 -14.42 -2.47 -5.96
C VAL A 60 -13.86 -1.28 -6.74
N ALA A 61 -12.55 -1.18 -6.90
CA ALA A 61 -11.93 -0.09 -7.65
C ALA A 61 -12.32 -0.13 -9.13
N GLY A 62 -12.25 -1.31 -9.77
CA GLY A 62 -12.50 -1.48 -11.19
C GLY A 62 -13.97 -1.31 -11.59
N TYR A 63 -14.90 -1.84 -10.79
CA TYR A 63 -16.32 -1.90 -11.16
C TYR A 63 -17.20 -0.88 -10.44
N LEU A 64 -16.80 -0.39 -9.26
CA LEU A 64 -17.59 0.61 -8.52
C LEU A 64 -16.93 1.98 -8.55
N LEU A 65 -15.66 2.11 -8.19
CA LEU A 65 -15.04 3.43 -8.05
C LEU A 65 -14.72 4.07 -9.41
N LEU A 66 -14.02 3.36 -10.30
CA LEU A 66 -13.61 3.91 -11.59
C LEU A 66 -14.79 4.35 -12.47
N PRO A 67 -15.89 3.57 -12.63
CA PRO A 67 -17.00 3.99 -13.47
C PRO A 67 -17.82 5.16 -12.89
N ASN A 68 -17.91 5.26 -11.56
CA ASN A 68 -18.76 6.28 -10.91
C ASN A 68 -18.00 7.58 -10.59
N LEU A 69 -16.71 7.50 -10.24
CA LEU A 69 -15.89 8.64 -9.79
C LEU A 69 -14.79 9.02 -10.79
N GLY A 70 -14.46 8.13 -11.74
CA GLY A 70 -13.32 8.31 -12.64
C GLY A 70 -11.97 8.04 -11.97
N SER A 71 -10.91 8.00 -12.79
CA SER A 71 -9.55 7.64 -12.35
C SER A 71 -8.99 8.58 -11.28
N GLN A 72 -9.12 9.90 -11.50
CA GLN A 72 -8.50 10.89 -10.62
C GLN A 72 -9.11 10.91 -9.22
N GLN A 73 -10.45 10.94 -9.11
CA GLN A 73 -11.11 10.93 -7.81
C GLN A 73 -10.92 9.61 -7.07
N THR A 74 -10.90 8.49 -7.80
CA THR A 74 -10.58 7.17 -7.21
C THR A 74 -9.18 7.16 -6.60
N GLN A 75 -8.18 7.69 -7.30
CA GLN A 75 -6.81 7.77 -6.76
C GLN A 75 -6.73 8.68 -5.53
N VAL A 76 -7.38 9.84 -5.53
CA VAL A 76 -7.42 10.73 -4.37
C VAL A 76 -8.10 10.06 -3.18
N LEU A 77 -9.22 9.37 -3.39
CA LEU A 77 -9.92 8.64 -2.35
C LEU A 77 -9.04 7.54 -1.74
N LEU A 78 -8.39 6.72 -2.59
CA LEU A 78 -7.49 5.67 -2.14
C LEU A 78 -6.26 6.23 -1.39
N ALA A 79 -5.75 7.40 -1.81
CA ALA A 79 -4.68 8.09 -1.11
C ALA A 79 -5.14 8.57 0.28
N MET A 80 -6.34 9.14 0.39
CA MET A 80 -6.93 9.56 1.67
C MET A 80 -7.16 8.38 2.61
N VAL A 81 -7.64 7.25 2.08
CA VAL A 81 -7.79 6.01 2.85
C VAL A 81 -6.43 5.57 3.39
N ASN A 82 -5.41 5.40 2.53
CA ASN A 82 -4.07 4.99 2.96
C ASN A 82 -3.46 5.94 4.01
N PHE A 83 -3.63 7.25 3.81
CA PHE A 83 -3.14 8.24 4.76
C PHE A 83 -3.85 8.14 6.12
N SER A 84 -5.16 7.94 6.11
CA SER A 84 -5.96 7.72 7.32
C SER A 84 -5.54 6.45 8.05
N THR A 85 -5.29 5.34 7.32
CA THR A 85 -4.76 4.11 7.92
C THR A 85 -3.39 4.34 8.55
N GLY A 86 -2.51 5.10 7.89
CA GLY A 86 -1.22 5.49 8.44
C GLY A 86 -1.34 6.28 9.75
N ILE A 87 -2.23 7.27 9.79
CA ILE A 87 -2.52 8.04 11.01
C ILE A 87 -3.08 7.14 12.11
N LEU A 88 -4.06 6.28 11.80
CA LEU A 88 -4.67 5.38 12.77
C LEU A 88 -3.65 4.39 13.33
N LEU A 89 -2.80 3.82 12.47
CA LEU A 89 -1.71 2.94 12.90
C LEU A 89 -0.73 3.69 13.81
N PHE A 90 -0.29 4.90 13.42
CA PHE A 90 0.60 5.71 14.24
C PHE A 90 -0.02 6.10 15.59
N ALA A 91 -1.31 6.47 15.61
CA ALA A 91 -2.04 6.81 16.83
C ALA A 91 -2.30 5.60 17.72
N SER A 92 -2.55 4.41 17.13
CA SER A 92 -2.73 3.15 17.86
C SER A 92 -1.41 2.52 18.30
N SER A 93 -0.30 2.92 17.67
CA SER A 93 1.06 2.50 17.99
C SER A 93 1.54 3.24 19.25
N SER A 94 0.86 3.01 20.37
CA SER A 94 1.32 3.27 21.73
C SER A 94 2.46 2.32 22.13
N TYR A 95 3.40 2.06 21.21
CA TYR A 95 4.66 1.32 21.40
C TYR A 95 5.82 2.24 21.82
N ILE A 96 5.52 3.48 22.21
CA ILE A 96 6.41 4.44 22.90
C ILE A 96 5.75 4.87 24.24
N SER A 97 5.17 3.91 24.95
CA SER A 97 4.97 4.01 26.41
C SER A 97 5.39 2.73 27.09
#